data_AF-A0A9P3JQL8-F1
#
_entry.id   AF-A0A9P3JQL8-F1
#
_cell.length_a   1.000
_cell.length_b   1.000
_cell.length_c   1.000
_cell.angle_alpha   90.00
_cell.angle_beta   90.00
_cell.angle_gamma   90.00
#
_symmetry.space_group_name_H-M   'P 1'
#
loop_
_entity.id
_entity.type
_entity.pdbx_description
1 polymer ?
#
loop_
_entity_poly.entity_id
_entity_poly.type
_entity_poly.pdbx_seq_one_letter_code
_entity_poly.pdbx_strand_id
1 'polypeptide(L)'
;MAGVGGILRREAEQKQATDRSLQEAFADLNALMAKASEMVKLAERMRQKVQQQQQQQQGGSTASGEMAPSPSSSSSSAVASSEELLDLLLQMGIESPVTKETAGALYHRQLSRELADFIGPVLEKTGGTMLLVDVYCIFNRARGTELISPDDLLKACSLWSSFNSPAILRRFDSGILVVQLKTHSDEHVTRKIQEMVSTNERCASACRC
;
A
#
# COMPACT_ATOMS: atom_id res chain seq x y z
N MET A 1 15.71 51.36 -27.37
CA MET A 1 14.86 52.16 -26.46
C MET A 1 14.06 51.21 -25.58
N ALA A 2 14.54 50.98 -24.36
CA ALA A 2 13.82 50.24 -23.33
C ALA A 2 13.14 51.28 -22.42
N GLY A 3 11.83 51.24 -22.33
CA GLY A 3 11.01 52.10 -21.48
C GLY A 3 9.77 51.34 -21.02
N VAL A 4 8.96 51.94 -20.14
CA VAL A 4 7.78 51.32 -19.51
C VAL A 4 6.81 50.70 -20.55
N GLY A 5 6.64 51.33 -21.72
CA GLY A 5 5.83 50.79 -22.82
C GLY A 5 6.40 49.50 -23.45
N GLY A 6 7.73 49.30 -23.43
CA GLY A 6 8.36 48.06 -23.89
C GLY A 6 8.20 46.91 -22.90
N ILE A 7 8.18 47.21 -21.59
CA ILE A 7 7.93 46.22 -20.53
C ILE A 7 6.47 45.75 -20.58
N LEU A 8 5.52 46.69 -20.68
CA LEU A 8 4.09 46.37 -20.81
C LEU A 8 3.79 45.49 -22.02
N ARG A 9 4.44 45.78 -23.16
CA ARG A 9 4.28 44.97 -24.37
C ARG A 9 4.86 43.56 -24.21
N ARG A 10 6.03 43.44 -23.59
CA ARG A 10 6.65 42.12 -23.31
C ARG A 10 5.83 41.29 -22.33
N GLU A 11 5.24 41.91 -21.31
CA GLU A 11 4.35 41.24 -20.35
C GLU A 11 3.05 40.78 -21.01
N ALA A 12 2.47 41.59 -21.90
CA ALA A 12 1.30 41.21 -22.70
C ALA A 12 1.60 40.06 -23.67
N GLU A 13 2.75 40.10 -24.35
CA GLU A 13 3.20 39.03 -25.25
C GLU A 13 3.47 37.72 -24.46
N GLN A 14 4.04 37.81 -23.24
CA GLN A 14 4.21 36.65 -22.37
C GLN A 14 2.86 36.07 -21.91
N LYS A 15 1.91 36.90 -21.48
CA LYS A 15 0.56 36.45 -21.11
C LYS A 15 -0.15 35.77 -22.29
N GLN A 16 -0.04 36.34 -23.49
CA GLN A 16 -0.64 35.75 -24.67
C GLN A 16 0.02 34.41 -25.06
N ALA A 17 1.34 34.29 -24.89
CA ALA A 17 2.06 33.03 -25.10
C ALA A 17 1.67 31.97 -24.06
N THR A 18 1.54 32.34 -22.78
CA THR A 18 1.07 31.41 -21.73
C THR A 18 -0.37 31.00 -21.95
N ASP A 19 -1.26 31.92 -22.35
CA ASP A 19 -2.67 31.61 -22.62
C ASP A 19 -2.81 30.65 -23.81
N ARG A 20 -2.02 30.85 -24.86
CA ARG A 20 -1.97 29.93 -26.00
C ARG A 20 -1.47 28.55 -25.58
N SER A 21 -0.40 28.49 -24.79
CA SER A 21 0.14 27.23 -24.28
C SER A 21 -0.85 26.50 -23.37
N LEU A 22 -1.58 27.23 -22.52
CA LEU A 22 -2.65 26.68 -21.69
C LEU A 22 -3.80 26.14 -22.55
N GLN A 23 -4.22 26.88 -23.57
CA GLN A 23 -5.33 26.48 -24.43
C GLN A 23 -4.99 25.22 -25.25
N GLU A 24 -3.74 25.10 -25.72
CA GLU A 24 -3.23 23.90 -26.37
C GLU A 24 -3.20 22.71 -25.39
N ALA A 25 -2.71 22.92 -24.16
CA ALA A 25 -2.71 21.90 -23.12
C ALA A 25 -4.13 21.43 -22.73
N PHE A 26 -5.12 22.33 -22.65
CA PHE A 26 -6.50 21.97 -22.39
C PHE A 26 -7.16 21.23 -23.57
N ALA A 27 -6.82 21.59 -24.80
CA ALA A 27 -7.30 20.87 -25.98
C ALA A 27 -6.78 19.43 -25.99
N ASP A 28 -5.49 19.24 -25.67
CA ASP A 28 -4.89 17.91 -25.57
C ASP A 28 -5.45 17.11 -24.39
N LEU A 29 -5.61 17.74 -23.21
CA LEU A 29 -6.29 17.11 -22.08
C LEU A 29 -7.72 16.68 -22.44
N ASN A 30 -8.49 17.49 -23.18
CA ASN A 30 -9.83 17.09 -23.61
C ASN A 30 -9.81 15.91 -24.60
N ALA A 31 -8.83 15.86 -25.51
CA ALA A 31 -8.64 14.72 -26.40
C ALA A 31 -8.28 13.45 -25.63
N LEU A 32 -7.37 13.56 -24.65
CA LEU A 32 -7.02 12.49 -23.73
C LEU A 32 -8.23 12.01 -22.92
N MET A 33 -9.01 12.94 -22.35
CA MET A 33 -10.22 12.65 -21.58
C MET A 33 -11.29 11.94 -22.42
N ALA A 34 -11.44 12.29 -23.70
CA ALA A 34 -12.35 11.60 -24.60
C ALA A 34 -11.92 10.13 -24.81
N LYS A 35 -10.63 9.87 -25.01
CA LYS A 35 -10.09 8.51 -25.14
C LYS A 35 -10.16 7.72 -23.84
N ALA A 36 -9.81 8.35 -22.72
CA ALA A 36 -9.95 7.74 -21.40
C ALA A 36 -11.42 7.39 -21.10
N SER A 37 -12.38 8.25 -21.47
CA SER A 37 -13.82 7.98 -21.27
C SER A 37 -14.30 6.73 -22.02
N GLU A 38 -13.85 6.50 -23.25
CA GLU A 38 -14.16 5.29 -24.01
C GLU A 38 -13.60 4.04 -23.32
N MET A 39 -12.36 4.13 -22.83
CA MET A 39 -11.69 3.04 -22.11
C MET A 39 -12.39 2.73 -20.77
N VAL A 40 -12.77 3.76 -20.01
CA VAL A 40 -13.52 3.61 -18.75
C VAL A 40 -14.88 2.95 -18.99
N LYS A 41 -15.63 3.38 -20.00
CA LYS A 41 -16.93 2.77 -20.37
C LYS A 41 -16.78 1.30 -20.76
N LEU A 42 -15.71 0.94 -21.46
CA LEU A 42 -15.42 -0.45 -21.78
C LEU A 42 -15.15 -1.26 -20.52
N ALA A 43 -14.32 -0.71 -19.62
CA ALA A 43 -13.98 -1.33 -18.35
C ALA A 43 -15.22 -1.54 -17.46
N GLU A 44 -16.15 -0.58 -17.41
CA GLU A 44 -17.43 -0.70 -16.72
C GLU A 44 -18.33 -1.81 -17.30
N ARG A 45 -18.40 -1.94 -18.64
CA ARG A 45 -19.15 -3.02 -19.29
C ARG A 45 -18.55 -4.39 -19.01
N MET A 46 -17.22 -4.50 -19.01
CA MET A 46 -16.52 -5.75 -18.68
C MET A 46 -16.74 -6.10 -17.19
N ARG A 47 -16.72 -5.10 -16.30
CA ARG A 47 -17.04 -5.26 -14.87
C ARG A 47 -18.44 -5.85 -14.67
N GLN A 48 -19.46 -5.33 -15.37
CA GLN A 48 -20.82 -5.86 -15.27
C GLN A 48 -20.89 -7.33 -15.69
N LYS A 49 -20.15 -7.72 -16.75
CA LYS A 49 -20.09 -9.13 -17.18
C LYS A 49 -19.41 -10.03 -16.15
N VAL A 50 -18.30 -9.59 -15.55
CA VAL A 50 -17.61 -10.36 -14.50
C VAL A 50 -18.49 -10.52 -13.25
N GLN A 51 -19.19 -9.46 -12.84
CA GLN A 51 -20.10 -9.51 -11.67
C GLN A 51 -21.28 -10.46 -11.90
N GLN A 52 -21.85 -10.46 -13.11
CA GLN A 52 -22.95 -11.34 -13.49
C GLN A 52 -22.51 -12.82 -13.57
N GLN A 53 -21.26 -13.08 -13.99
CA GLN A 53 -20.68 -14.42 -14.03
C GLN A 53 -20.34 -14.97 -12.64
N GLN A 54 -19.83 -14.12 -11.72
CA GLN A 54 -19.58 -14.54 -10.32
C GLN A 54 -20.87 -14.84 -9.55
N GLN A 55 -21.97 -14.12 -9.80
CA GLN A 55 -23.26 -14.42 -9.19
C GLN A 55 -23.86 -15.77 -9.64
N GLN A 56 -23.53 -16.26 -10.84
CA GLN A 56 -23.97 -17.59 -11.28
C GLN A 56 -23.19 -18.75 -10.65
N GLN A 57 -22.01 -18.51 -10.04
CA GLN A 57 -21.22 -19.55 -9.37
C GLN A 57 -21.53 -19.72 -7.86
N GLN A 58 -22.24 -18.78 -7.22
CA GLN A 58 -22.65 -18.89 -5.81
C GLN A 58 -24.06 -19.46 -5.58
N GLY A 59 -24.72 -19.97 -6.63
CA GLY A 59 -26.04 -20.62 -6.54
C GLY A 59 -26.02 -22.14 -6.32
N GLY A 60 -24.85 -22.76 -6.13
CA GLY A 60 -24.71 -24.22 -6.10
C GLY A 60 -23.84 -24.75 -4.97
N SER A 61 -24.51 -25.30 -3.96
CA SER A 61 -24.05 -26.36 -3.04
C SER A 61 -23.33 -25.97 -1.74
N THR A 62 -24.11 -26.14 -0.68
CA THR A 62 -23.76 -26.48 0.70
C THR A 62 -22.81 -27.69 0.84
N ALA A 63 -22.05 -27.66 1.93
CA ALA A 63 -21.42 -28.77 2.67
C ALA A 63 -19.97 -29.19 2.32
N SER A 64 -19.09 -28.81 3.27
CA SER A 64 -17.98 -29.59 3.86
C SER A 64 -16.82 -30.11 3.01
N GLY A 65 -15.60 -29.79 3.47
CA GLY A 65 -14.47 -30.72 3.46
C GLY A 65 -13.38 -30.46 2.42
N GLU A 66 -12.27 -29.89 2.89
CA GLU A 66 -10.88 -30.27 2.60
C GLU A 66 -10.38 -30.51 1.15
N MET A 67 -9.25 -29.83 0.87
CA MET A 67 -8.13 -30.27 0.03
C MET A 67 -8.28 -30.27 -1.51
N ALA A 68 -7.59 -29.28 -2.10
CA ALA A 68 -6.97 -29.27 -3.43
C ALA A 68 -7.88 -29.32 -4.68
N PRO A 69 -7.47 -28.59 -5.74
CA PRO A 69 -7.60 -29.14 -7.07
C PRO A 69 -6.28 -29.04 -7.85
N SER A 70 -5.85 -30.21 -8.32
CA SER A 70 -4.89 -30.40 -9.40
C SER A 70 -5.50 -29.95 -10.76
N PRO A 71 -4.67 -29.64 -11.78
CA PRO A 71 -5.16 -29.14 -13.06
C PRO A 71 -5.41 -30.31 -14.03
N SER A 72 -6.65 -30.48 -14.47
CA SER A 72 -6.96 -31.29 -15.65
C SER A 72 -8.16 -30.75 -16.44
N SER A 73 -7.82 -30.30 -17.66
CA SER A 73 -8.61 -30.32 -18.90
C SER A 73 -9.95 -29.57 -18.98
N SER A 74 -9.96 -28.63 -19.94
CA SER A 74 -11.09 -28.10 -20.72
C SER A 74 -12.00 -27.05 -20.06
N SER A 75 -11.56 -25.78 -20.13
CA SER A 75 -12.31 -24.48 -20.02
C SER A 75 -11.63 -23.43 -19.11
N SER A 76 -10.33 -23.57 -18.84
CA SER A 76 -9.62 -22.83 -17.79
C SER A 76 -9.04 -21.45 -18.19
N SER A 77 -9.41 -20.85 -19.32
CA SER A 77 -8.82 -19.57 -19.75
C SER A 77 -9.49 -18.31 -19.19
N ALA A 78 -10.67 -18.41 -18.57
CA ALA A 78 -11.43 -17.22 -18.14
C ALA A 78 -11.10 -16.74 -16.72
N VAL A 79 -10.55 -17.60 -15.85
CA VAL A 79 -10.26 -17.25 -14.45
C VAL A 79 -9.01 -16.39 -14.32
N ALA A 80 -7.97 -16.64 -15.13
CA ALA A 80 -6.79 -15.78 -15.20
C ALA A 80 -7.13 -14.38 -15.74
N SER A 81 -8.01 -14.32 -16.75
CA SER A 81 -8.44 -13.05 -17.34
C SER A 81 -9.24 -12.18 -16.38
N SER A 82 -9.96 -12.75 -15.41
CA SER A 82 -10.69 -11.96 -14.41
C SER A 82 -9.73 -11.28 -13.42
N GLU A 83 -8.63 -11.92 -13.05
CA GLU A 83 -7.63 -11.37 -12.13
C GLU A 83 -6.79 -10.28 -12.81
N GLU A 84 -6.33 -10.53 -14.03
CA GLU A 84 -5.63 -9.54 -14.86
C GLU A 84 -6.51 -8.32 -15.16
N LEU A 85 -7.82 -8.52 -15.35
CA LEU A 85 -8.77 -7.42 -15.53
C LEU A 85 -8.93 -6.58 -14.25
N LEU A 86 -8.95 -7.21 -13.07
CA LEU A 86 -9.02 -6.49 -11.79
C LEU A 86 -7.75 -5.66 -11.54
N ASP A 87 -6.57 -6.18 -11.89
CA ASP A 87 -5.31 -5.46 -11.80
C ASP A 87 -5.28 -4.27 -12.77
N LEU A 88 -5.71 -4.46 -14.01
CA LEU A 88 -5.83 -3.38 -15.00
C LEU A 88 -6.81 -2.29 -14.55
N LEU A 89 -7.95 -2.64 -13.94
CA LEU A 89 -8.91 -1.68 -13.39
C LEU A 89 -8.33 -0.88 -12.22
N LEU A 90 -7.51 -1.51 -11.38
CA LEU A 90 -6.82 -0.88 -10.27
C LEU A 90 -5.74 0.10 -10.76
N GLN A 91 -4.94 -0.31 -11.75
CA GLN A 91 -3.94 0.55 -12.41
C GLN A 91 -4.57 1.76 -13.09
N MET A 92 -5.80 1.62 -13.59
CA MET A 92 -6.59 2.70 -14.19
C MET A 92 -7.26 3.62 -13.17
N GLY A 93 -7.18 3.33 -11.87
CA GLY A 93 -7.79 4.12 -10.81
C GLY A 93 -9.32 4.05 -10.76
N ILE A 94 -9.94 3.03 -11.36
CA ILE A 94 -11.40 2.85 -11.31
C ILE A 94 -11.77 2.13 -10.01
N GLU A 95 -12.28 2.90 -9.06
CA GLU A 95 -12.77 2.37 -7.79
C GLU A 95 -14.06 1.55 -8.00
N SER A 96 -14.05 0.27 -7.63
CA SER A 96 -15.22 -0.62 -7.65
C SER A 96 -15.45 -1.17 -6.25
N PRO A 97 -16.72 -1.37 -5.80
CA PRO A 97 -17.00 -1.99 -4.51
C PRO A 97 -16.38 -3.41 -4.40
N VAL A 98 -16.28 -4.13 -5.52
CA VAL A 98 -15.67 -5.48 -5.59
C VAL A 98 -14.13 -5.42 -5.64
N THR A 99 -13.53 -4.35 -6.19
CA THR A 99 -12.05 -4.21 -6.21
C THR A 99 -11.52 -3.82 -4.85
N LYS A 100 -12.27 -3.07 -4.03
CA LYS A 100 -11.84 -2.72 -2.67
C LYS A 100 -11.70 -3.95 -1.76
N GLU A 101 -12.58 -4.93 -1.93
CA GLU A 101 -12.64 -6.14 -1.09
C GLU A 101 -11.77 -7.27 -1.66
N THR A 102 -11.82 -7.54 -2.97
CA THR A 102 -11.13 -8.70 -3.56
C THR A 102 -9.74 -8.36 -4.12
N ALA A 103 -9.61 -7.27 -4.88
CA ALA A 103 -8.32 -6.86 -5.48
C ALA A 103 -7.43 -6.13 -4.45
N GLY A 104 -8.03 -5.27 -3.61
CA GLY A 104 -7.37 -4.64 -2.48
C GLY A 104 -6.84 -5.68 -1.49
N ALA A 105 -7.59 -6.76 -1.23
CA ALA A 105 -7.10 -7.85 -0.39
C ALA A 105 -5.86 -8.55 -1.00
N LEU A 106 -5.82 -8.78 -2.31
CA LEU A 106 -4.65 -9.39 -2.96
C LEU A 106 -3.43 -8.45 -2.96
N TYR A 107 -3.62 -7.18 -3.32
CA TYR A 107 -2.56 -6.17 -3.25
C TYR A 107 -2.00 -6.05 -1.82
N HIS A 108 -2.86 -5.86 -0.81
CA HIS A 108 -2.43 -5.77 0.58
C HIS A 108 -1.80 -7.07 1.09
N ARG A 109 -2.25 -8.25 0.60
CA ARG A 109 -1.63 -9.53 0.92
C ARG A 109 -0.21 -9.62 0.37
N GLN A 110 0.00 -9.24 -0.89
CA GLN A 110 1.33 -9.26 -1.50
C GLN A 110 2.26 -8.25 -0.85
N LEU A 111 1.76 -7.04 -0.62
CA LEU A 111 2.47 -6.00 0.11
C LEU A 111 2.82 -6.44 1.53
N SER A 112 1.91 -7.11 2.25
CA SER A 112 2.18 -7.60 3.60
C SER A 112 3.34 -8.60 3.64
N ARG A 113 3.49 -9.43 2.59
CA ARG A 113 4.58 -10.40 2.49
C ARG A 113 5.90 -9.72 2.17
N GLU A 114 5.92 -8.83 1.18
CA GLU A 114 7.10 -8.01 0.84
C GLU A 114 7.59 -7.23 2.06
N LEU A 115 6.66 -6.59 2.78
CA LEU A 115 6.97 -5.82 3.98
C LEU A 115 7.50 -6.72 5.10
N ALA A 116 6.94 -7.92 5.30
CA ALA A 116 7.43 -8.87 6.30
C ALA A 116 8.87 -9.33 6.01
N ASP A 117 9.16 -9.64 4.74
CA ASP A 117 10.49 -10.08 4.30
C ASP A 117 11.53 -8.95 4.44
N PHE A 118 11.12 -7.71 4.13
CA PHE A 118 11.99 -6.54 4.27
C PHE A 118 12.26 -6.17 5.73
N ILE A 119 11.22 -6.20 6.59
CA ILE A 119 11.29 -5.65 7.94
C ILE A 119 11.97 -6.59 8.94
N GLY A 120 11.90 -7.91 8.70
CA GLY A 120 12.54 -8.94 9.54
C GLY A 120 14.01 -8.63 9.89
N PRO A 121 14.92 -8.51 8.91
CA PRO A 121 16.34 -8.24 9.17
C PRO A 121 16.59 -6.83 9.75
N VAL A 122 15.70 -5.88 9.53
CA VAL A 122 15.81 -4.52 10.08
C VAL A 122 15.46 -4.53 11.57
N LEU A 123 14.40 -5.23 11.97
CA LEU A 123 14.02 -5.36 13.38
C LEU A 123 15.09 -6.09 14.19
N GLU A 124 15.70 -7.15 13.66
CA GLU A 124 16.78 -7.85 14.35
C GLU A 124 17.97 -6.93 14.66
N LYS A 125 18.30 -6.00 13.75
CA LYS A 125 19.38 -5.03 13.94
C LYS A 125 19.02 -3.93 14.93
N THR A 126 17.75 -3.51 14.98
CA THR A 126 17.29 -2.38 15.82
C THR A 126 16.80 -2.81 17.21
N GLY A 127 16.95 -4.09 17.58
CA GLY A 127 16.58 -4.57 18.92
C GLY A 127 15.13 -5.05 19.04
N GLY A 128 14.54 -5.48 17.92
CA GLY A 128 13.31 -6.28 17.88
C GLY A 128 12.00 -5.49 17.92
N THR A 129 12.04 -4.16 18.00
CA THR A 129 10.84 -3.29 18.07
C THR A 129 11.08 -1.97 17.33
N MET A 130 10.10 -1.49 16.55
CA MET A 130 10.19 -0.24 15.79
C MET A 130 8.82 0.44 15.67
N LEU A 131 8.79 1.78 15.67
CA LEU A 131 7.55 2.53 15.45
C LEU A 131 7.03 2.29 14.03
N LEU A 132 5.71 2.20 13.85
CA LEU A 132 5.12 2.01 12.53
C LEU A 132 5.47 3.15 11.55
N VAL A 133 5.59 4.39 12.07
CA VAL A 133 6.00 5.55 11.27
C VAL A 133 7.44 5.44 10.75
N ASP A 134 8.34 4.85 11.53
CA ASP A 134 9.73 4.64 11.10
C ASP A 134 9.78 3.53 10.05
N VAL A 135 8.98 2.48 10.22
CA VAL A 135 8.82 1.42 9.21
C VAL A 135 8.34 2.02 7.89
N TYR A 136 7.31 2.87 7.92
CA TYR A 136 6.81 3.57 6.74
C TYR A 136 7.90 4.38 6.04
N CYS A 137 8.65 5.18 6.79
CA CYS A 137 9.73 6.00 6.25
C CYS A 137 10.84 5.15 5.63
N ILE A 138 11.30 4.10 6.32
CA ILE A 138 12.40 3.25 5.83
C ILE A 138 11.97 2.47 4.59
N PHE A 139 10.75 1.95 4.59
CA PHE A 139 10.21 1.17 3.48
C PHE A 139 10.05 2.02 2.21
N ASN A 140 9.41 3.19 2.33
CA ASN A 140 9.26 4.11 1.21
C ASN A 140 10.62 4.66 0.73
N ARG A 141 11.59 4.85 1.63
CA ARG A 141 12.95 5.23 1.24
C ARG A 141 13.68 4.13 0.48
N ALA A 142 13.41 2.85 0.80
CA ALA A 142 13.98 1.71 0.07
C ALA A 142 13.35 1.54 -1.33
N ARG A 143 12.06 1.87 -1.48
CA ARG A 143 11.34 1.79 -2.76
C ARG A 143 11.64 2.94 -3.74
N GLY A 144 11.96 4.13 -3.25
CA GLY A 144 12.34 5.27 -4.08
C GLY A 144 11.15 5.96 -4.78
N THR A 145 10.71 5.45 -5.93
CA THR A 145 9.68 6.10 -6.77
C THR A 145 8.29 5.46 -6.63
N GLU A 146 8.19 4.23 -6.14
CA GLU A 146 6.92 3.50 -5.94
C GLU A 146 6.44 3.59 -4.48
N LEU A 147 6.11 4.82 -4.08
CA LEU A 147 5.68 5.11 -2.71
C LEU A 147 4.35 4.44 -2.38
N ILE A 148 4.23 4.01 -1.13
CA ILE A 148 2.99 3.45 -0.58
C ILE A 148 2.31 4.48 0.33
N SER A 149 0.98 4.48 0.33
CA SER A 149 0.18 5.30 1.23
C SER A 149 0.25 4.78 2.69
N PRO A 150 0.08 5.65 3.69
CA PRO A 150 0.11 5.24 5.09
C PRO A 150 -1.02 4.25 5.44
N ASP A 151 -2.20 4.42 4.84
CA ASP A 151 -3.35 3.52 5.03
C ASP A 151 -3.09 2.12 4.47
N ASP A 152 -2.42 2.00 3.33
CA ASP A 152 -2.15 0.70 2.73
C ASP A 152 -1.07 -0.07 3.48
N LEU A 153 -0.08 0.64 4.02
CA LEU A 153 0.90 0.05 4.93
C LEU A 153 0.21 -0.45 6.21
N LEU A 154 -0.72 0.31 6.78
CA LEU A 154 -1.52 -0.11 7.94
C LEU A 154 -2.34 -1.38 7.65
N LYS A 155 -3.06 -1.42 6.53
CA LYS A 155 -3.83 -2.60 6.12
C LYS A 155 -2.91 -3.81 5.91
N ALA A 156 -1.78 -3.63 5.23
CA ALA A 156 -0.80 -4.70 5.03
C ALA A 156 -0.24 -5.23 6.36
N CYS A 157 0.13 -4.34 7.29
CA CYS A 157 0.59 -4.72 8.62
C CYS A 157 -0.50 -5.43 9.45
N SER A 158 -1.78 -5.09 9.27
CA SER A 158 -2.88 -5.75 9.98
C SER A 158 -3.03 -7.23 9.59
N LEU A 159 -2.67 -7.58 8.36
CA LEU A 159 -2.72 -8.95 7.83
C LEU A 159 -1.65 -9.87 8.44
N TRP A 160 -0.61 -9.32 9.07
CA TRP A 160 0.39 -10.11 9.82
C TRP A 160 -0.17 -10.86 11.03
N SER A 161 -1.37 -10.53 11.48
CA SER A 161 -2.08 -11.34 12.47
C SER A 161 -2.59 -12.66 11.88
N SER A 162 -3.00 -12.63 10.60
CA SER A 162 -3.58 -13.77 9.88
C SER A 162 -2.53 -14.66 9.22
N PHE A 163 -1.42 -14.08 8.76
CA PHE A 163 -0.28 -14.82 8.22
C PHE A 163 0.76 -15.02 9.32
N ASN A 164 1.39 -16.19 9.40
CA ASN A 164 2.39 -16.48 10.44
C ASN A 164 3.73 -15.76 10.17
N SER A 165 3.73 -14.42 10.08
CA SER A 165 4.93 -13.61 9.88
C SER A 165 5.73 -13.46 11.18
N PRO A 166 7.06 -13.26 11.10
CA PRO A 166 7.91 -13.03 12.28
C PRO A 166 7.64 -11.68 12.95
N ALA A 167 7.10 -10.70 12.22
CA ALA A 167 6.71 -9.39 12.74
C ALA A 167 5.19 -9.35 13.05
N ILE A 168 4.83 -8.63 14.11
CA ILE A 168 3.47 -8.36 14.56
C ILE A 168 3.26 -6.85 14.69
N LEU A 169 2.08 -6.38 14.27
CA LEU A 169 1.61 -5.03 14.56
C LEU A 169 0.93 -5.00 15.93
N ARG A 170 1.36 -4.09 16.80
CA ARG A 170 0.80 -3.87 18.11
C ARG A 170 0.43 -2.41 18.34
N ARG A 171 -0.64 -2.21 19.11
CA ARG A 171 -1.07 -0.89 19.59
C ARG A 171 -0.80 -0.78 21.09
N PHE A 172 -0.17 0.31 21.50
CA PHE A 172 -0.02 0.68 22.91
C PHE A 172 -1.23 1.47 23.42
N ASP A 173 -1.39 1.54 24.74
CA ASP A 173 -2.48 2.29 25.39
C ASP A 173 -2.43 3.79 25.09
N SER A 174 -1.23 4.31 24.77
CA SER A 174 -1.01 5.67 24.27
C SER A 174 -1.58 5.92 22.86
N GLY A 175 -2.05 4.88 22.18
CA GLY A 175 -2.52 4.94 20.79
C GLY A 175 -1.44 4.77 19.74
N ILE A 176 -0.17 4.64 20.14
CA ILE A 176 0.97 4.48 19.23
C ILE A 176 0.99 3.05 18.66
N LEU A 177 1.24 2.97 17.35
CA LEU A 177 1.38 1.71 16.63
C LEU A 177 2.86 1.36 16.44
N VAL A 178 3.19 0.11 16.75
CA VAL A 178 4.55 -0.40 16.79
C VAL A 178 4.60 -1.77 16.13
N VAL A 179 5.68 -2.02 15.40
CA VAL A 179 5.99 -3.32 14.80
C VAL A 179 7.05 -4.00 15.68
N GLN A 180 6.78 -5.22 16.10
CA GLN A 180 7.64 -5.99 17.01
C GLN A 180 7.84 -7.41 16.48
N LEU A 181 9.01 -8.00 16.75
CA LEU A 181 9.26 -9.40 16.46
C LEU A 181 8.51 -10.30 17.45
N LYS A 182 7.99 -11.45 17.01
CA LYS A 182 7.31 -12.44 17.87
C LYS A 182 8.13 -12.91 19.06
N THR A 183 9.45 -12.90 18.92
CA THR A 183 10.40 -13.32 19.96
C THR A 183 10.62 -12.26 21.03
N HIS A 184 10.26 -11.00 20.76
CA HIS A 184 10.40 -9.88 21.67
C HIS A 184 9.06 -9.65 22.38
N SER A 185 8.87 -10.29 23.54
CA SER A 185 7.75 -9.99 24.44
C SER A 185 8.12 -8.86 25.40
N ASP A 186 7.15 -8.02 25.75
CA ASP A 186 7.32 -6.92 26.70
C ASP A 186 7.88 -7.38 28.03
N GLU A 187 7.44 -8.52 28.53
CA GLU A 187 7.90 -9.05 29.82
C GLU A 187 9.42 -9.29 29.83
N HIS A 188 9.97 -9.73 28.70
CA HIS A 188 11.40 -9.93 28.54
C HIS A 188 12.14 -8.59 28.47
N VAL A 189 11.58 -7.61 27.77
CA VAL A 189 12.13 -6.25 27.68
C VAL A 189 12.09 -5.57 29.04
N THR A 190 10.98 -5.64 29.76
CA THR A 190 10.81 -5.08 31.12
C THR A 190 11.82 -5.68 32.09
N ARG A 191 12.02 -7.01 32.07
CA ARG A 191 13.02 -7.68 32.91
C ARG A 191 14.43 -7.20 32.62
N LYS A 192 14.80 -7.12 31.34
CA LYS A 192 16.12 -6.63 30.91
C LYS A 192 16.35 -5.18 31.32
N ILE A 193 15.34 -4.32 31.19
CA ILE A 193 15.41 -2.92 31.64
C ILE A 193 15.61 -2.86 33.16
N GLN A 194 14.85 -3.65 33.94
CA GLN A 194 15.01 -3.70 35.40
C GLN A 194 16.42 -4.13 35.81
N GLU A 195 17.01 -5.13 35.13
CA GLU A 195 18.39 -5.56 35.36
C GLU A 195 19.41 -4.45 35.03
N MET A 196 19.21 -3.72 33.93
CA MET A 196 20.08 -2.60 33.54
C MET A 196 20.00 -1.44 34.55
N VAL A 197 18.79 -1.08 34.99
CA VAL A 197 18.58 -0.02 35.99
C VAL A 197 19.24 -0.41 37.31
N SER A 198 19.04 -1.64 37.77
CA SER A 198 19.62 -2.15 39.02
C SER A 198 21.16 -2.20 38.99
N THR A 199 21.74 -2.48 37.82
CA THR A 199 23.20 -2.48 37.62
C THR A 199 23.77 -1.07 37.60
N ASN A 200 23.06 -0.13 36.98
CA ASN A 200 23.49 1.27 36.91
C ASN A 200 23.46 1.94 38.29
N GLU A 201 22.46 1.66 39.13
CA GLU A 201 22.42 2.16 40.50
C GLU A 201 23.61 1.67 41.34
N ARG A 202 24.03 0.42 41.15
CA ARG A 202 25.23 -0.14 41.79
C ARG A 202 26.51 0.56 41.33
N CYS A 203 26.70 0.78 40.03
CA CYS A 203 27.84 1.55 39.50
C CYS A 203 27.84 3.01 39.96
N ALA A 204 26.67 3.66 40.02
CA ALA A 204 26.54 5.03 40.51
C ALA A 204 26.81 5.17 42.02
N SER A 205 26.58 4.12 42.81
CA SER A 205 26.99 4.06 44.22
C SER A 205 28.47 3.75 44.41
N ALA A 206 29.11 3.02 43.48
CA ALA A 206 30.53 2.67 43.56
C ALA A 206 31.48 3.80 43.10
N CYS A 207 31.05 4.65 42.15
CA CYS A 207 31.82 5.82 41.71
C CYS A 207 31.70 7.06 42.62
N ARG A 208 31.03 6.94 43.77
CA ARG A 208 30.79 8.05 44.70
C ARG A 208 31.81 8.14 45.86
N CYS A 209 32.93 7.44 45.74
CA CYS A 209 34.07 7.48 46.66
C CYS A 209 35.22 8.31 46.09
#